data_AF-A0A934Y844-F1
#
_entry.id   AF-A0A934Y844-F1
#
_cell.length_a   1.000
_cell.length_b   1.000
_cell.length_c   1.000
_cell.angle_alpha   90.00
_cell.angle_beta   90.00
_cell.angle_gamma   90.00
#
_symmetry.space_group_name_H-M   'P 1'
#
loop_
_entity.id
_entity.type
_entity.pdbx_description
1 polymer ?
#
loop_
_entity_poly.entity_id
_entity_poly.type
_entity_poly.pdbx_seq_one_letter_code
_entity_poly.pdbx_strand_id
1 'polypeptide(L)' 'MSYKRTAILTKVVEAMELVHDKLIEHKKKIKGEIVVMKDGKIVRIKF' A
#
# COMPACT_ATOMS: atom_id res chain seq x y z
N MET A 1 4.65 -25.61 -5.61
CA MET A 1 3.33 -25.79 -4.96
C MET A 1 2.45 -24.59 -5.30
N SER A 2 1.41 -24.79 -6.10
CA SER A 2 0.43 -23.74 -6.37
C SER A 2 -0.55 -23.70 -5.18
N TYR A 3 -0.28 -22.84 -4.21
CA TYR A 3 -1.20 -22.62 -3.09
C TYR A 3 -2.50 -22.02 -3.65
N LYS A 4 -3.55 -22.85 -3.74
CA LYS A 4 -4.89 -22.41 -4.13
C LYS A 4 -5.31 -21.32 -3.15
N ARG A 5 -5.36 -20.05 -3.59
CA ARG A 5 -5.85 -18.96 -2.74
C ARG A 5 -7.27 -19.33 -2.32
N THR A 6 -7.49 -19.49 -1.02
CA THR A 6 -8.84 -19.63 -0.49
C THR A 6 -9.59 -18.33 -0.75
N ALA A 7 -10.91 -18.38 -0.95
CA ALA A 7 -11.72 -17.20 -1.21
C ALA A 7 -11.53 -16.09 -0.15
N ILE A 8 -11.22 -16.48 1.09
CA ILE A 8 -10.90 -15.58 2.20
C ILE A 8 -9.56 -14.88 1.96
N LEU A 9 -8.52 -15.61 1.59
CA LEU A 9 -7.20 -15.03 1.32
C LEU A 9 -7.27 -14.02 0.18
N THR A 10 -8.04 -14.30 -0.87
CA THR A 10 -8.26 -13.35 -1.98
C THR A 10 -8.90 -12.06 -1.49
N LYS A 11 -10.00 -12.16 -0.72
CA LYS A 11 -10.68 -10.98 -0.15
C LYS A 11 -9.76 -10.15 0.74
N VAL A 12 -8.90 -10.79 1.52
CA VAL A 12 -7.94 -10.08 2.39
C VAL A 12 -6.92 -9.31 1.55
N VAL A 13 -6.38 -9.92 0.50
CA VAL A 13 -5.42 -9.26 -0.40
C VAL A 13 -6.07 -8.06 -1.10
N GLU A 14 -7.28 -8.23 -1.64
CA GLU A 14 -8.04 -7.14 -2.28
C GLU A 14 -8.34 -6.00 -1.29
N ALA A 15 -8.70 -6.32 -0.05
CA ALA A 15 -8.93 -5.32 0.98
C ALA A 15 -7.64 -4.55 1.32
N MET A 16 -6.49 -5.22 1.35
CA MET A 16 -5.20 -4.57 1.60
C MET A 16 -4.79 -3.62 0.47
N GLU A 17 -5.03 -3.99 -0.79
CA GLU A 17 -4.82 -3.10 -1.95
C GLU A 17 -5.70 -1.84 -1.83
N LEU A 18 -6.98 -2.02 -1.47
CA LEU A 18 -7.92 -0.90 -1.34
C LEU A 18 -7.55 0.04 -0.17
N VAL A 19 -7.03 -0.50 0.93
CA VAL A 19 -6.53 0.31 2.06
C VAL A 19 -5.30 1.12 1.64
N HIS A 20 -4.36 0.49 0.91
CA HIS A 20 -3.17 1.16 0.42
C HIS A 20 -3.51 2.38 -0.46
N ASP A 21 -4.44 2.21 -1.41
CA ASP A 21 -4.84 3.28 -2.32
C ASP A 21 -5.50 4.45 -1.58
N LYS A 22 -6.39 4.16 -0.62
CA LYS A 22 -7.03 5.19 0.22
C LYS A 22 -6.03 5.97 1.07
N LEU A 23 -5.02 5.30 1.62
CA LEU A 23 -3.98 5.96 2.43
C LEU A 23 -3.13 6.92 1.57
N ILE A 24 -2.80 6.53 0.34
CA ILE A 24 -2.10 7.40 -0.61
C ILE A 24 -2.96 8.61 -0.98
N GLU A 25 -4.23 8.39 -1.32
CA GLU A 25 -5.15 9.47 -1.67
C GLU A 25 -5.33 10.47 -0.51
N HIS A 26 -5.49 9.95 0.72
CA HIS A 26 -5.58 10.78 1.91
C HIS A 26 -4.30 11.61 2.11
N LYS A 27 -3.11 11.01 2.00
CA LYS A 27 -1.85 11.74 2.11
C LYS A 27 -1.66 12.80 1.04
N LYS A 28 -2.11 12.56 -0.19
CA LYS A 28 -2.13 13.58 -1.26
C LYS A 28 -3.01 14.77 -0.89
N LYS A 29 -4.23 14.52 -0.37
CA LYS A 29 -5.17 15.58 0.04
C LYS A 29 -4.60 16.48 1.13
N ILE A 30 -3.91 15.91 2.11
CA ILE A 30 -3.32 16.66 3.23
C ILE A 30 -1.93 17.25 2.90
N LYS A 31 -1.44 17.14 1.65
CA LYS A 31 -0.06 17.49 1.23
C LYS A 31 1.00 16.87 2.17
N GLY A 32 0.71 15.66 2.63
CA GLY A 32 1.52 14.93 3.60
C GLY A 32 2.77 14.33 2.96
N GLU A 33 3.76 14.08 3.80
CA GLU A 33 5.00 13.40 3.39
C GLU A 33 4.84 11.88 3.51
N ILE A 34 5.27 11.14 2.48
CA ILE A 34 5.46 9.69 2.54
C ILE A 34 6.94 9.39 2.70
N VAL A 35 7.28 8.53 3.65
CA VAL A 35 8.63 8.01 3.84
C VAL A 35 8.60 6.53 3.50
N VAL A 36 9.39 6.12 2.50
CA VAL A 36 9.49 4.73 2.03
C VAL A 36 10.95 4.30 1.98
N MET A 37 11.19 3.00 2.17
CA MET A 37 12.51 2.42 1.95
C MET A 37 12.58 1.91 0.51
N LYS A 38 13.49 2.46 -0.29
CA LYS A 38 13.71 2.09 -1.69
C LYS A 38 15.21 1.89 -1.91
N ASP A 39 15.58 0.73 -2.47
CA ASP A 39 16.98 0.37 -2.73
C ASP A 39 17.89 0.49 -1.49
N GLY A 40 17.36 0.08 -0.32
CA GLY A 40 18.07 0.17 0.96
C GLY A 40 18.20 1.59 1.53
N LYS A 41 17.62 2.60 0.88
CA LYS A 41 17.67 4.00 1.30
C LYS A 41 16.28 4.50 1.69
N ILE A 42 16.26 5.43 2.65
CA ILE A 42 15.03 6.12 3.03
C ILE A 42 14.77 7.24 2.02
N VAL A 43 13.65 7.17 1.32
CA VAL A 43 13.19 8.15 0.34
C VAL A 43 11.93 8.83 0.85
N ARG A 44 11.92 10.16 0.77
CA ARG A 44 10.81 11.02 1.16
C ARG A 44 10.11 11.53 -0.10
N ILE A 45 8.83 11.23 -0.24
CA ILE A 45 7.98 11.66 -1.34
C ILE A 45 6.99 12.67 -0.76
N LYS A 46 7.08 13.91 -1.23
CA LYS A 46 6.13 14.97 -0.91
C LYS A 46 5.12 15.08 -2.05
N PHE A 47 3.84 15.09 -1.72
CA PHE A 47 2.76 15.32 -2.69
C PHE A 47 2.39 16.78 -2.81
#